data_AF-F8D9E4-F1
#
_entry.id   AF-F8D9E4-F1
#
_cell.length_a   1.000
_cell.length_b   1.000
_cell.length_c   1.000
_cell.angle_alpha   90.00
_cell.angle_beta   90.00
_cell.angle_gamma   90.00
#
_symmetry.space_group_name_H-M   'P 1'
#
loop_
_entity.id
_entity.type
_entity.pdbx_description
1 polymer ?
#
loop_
_entity_poly.entity_id
_entity_poly.type
_entity_poly.pdbx_seq_one_letter_code
_entity_poly.pdbx_strand_id
1 'polypeptide(L)' 'MLARRWTIAHRYREPAAYGIPELPAWDVRASASGGLEFAASADSEPFLRAERPVRVRR' A
#
# COMPACT_ATOMS: atom_id res chain seq x y z
N MET A 1 -2.96 1.63 3.26
CA MET A 1 -2.15 1.16 4.39
C MET A 1 -1.14 2.26 4.69
N LEU A 2 -1.44 3.15 5.66
CA LEU A 2 -0.52 4.21 6.10
C LEU A 2 0.64 3.53 6.83
N ALA A 3 1.56 2.96 6.04
CA ALA A 3 2.77 2.37 6.53
C ALA A 3 3.46 3.43 7.37
N ARG A 4 3.65 3.10 8.64
CA ARG A 4 4.39 3.90 9.62
C ARG A 4 5.59 4.49 8.90
N ARG A 5 5.64 5.82 8.77
CA ARG A 5 6.86 6.53 8.38
C ARG A 5 7.96 5.92 9.24
N TRP A 6 8.99 5.36 8.61
CA TRP A 6 10.03 4.61 9.30
C TRP A 6 10.74 5.57 10.27
N THR A 7 10.26 5.61 11.52
CA THR A 7 10.70 6.58 12.55
C THR A 7 12.17 6.42 12.90
N ILE A 8 12.78 5.28 12.57
CA ILE A 8 14.16 4.96 12.92
C ILE A 8 15.16 5.88 12.19
N ALA A 9 14.86 6.30 10.96
CA ALA A 9 15.78 7.06 10.11
C ALA A 9 15.44 8.55 9.99
N HIS A 10 14.15 8.92 10.03
CA HIS A 10 13.69 10.27 9.70
C HIS A 10 14.23 11.37 10.62
N ARG A 11 14.60 11.05 11.87
CA ARG A 11 15.20 12.03 12.80
C ARG A 11 16.62 12.47 12.39
N TYR A 12 17.26 11.74 11.47
CA TYR A 12 18.62 11.97 11.03
C TYR A 12 18.70 12.31 9.53
N ARG A 13 17.99 11.56 8.66
CA ARG A 13 17.91 11.81 7.21
C ARG A 13 16.63 11.22 6.60
N GLU A 14 16.29 11.66 5.40
CA GLU A 14 15.21 11.04 4.62
C GLU A 14 15.57 9.58 4.21
N PRO A 15 14.59 8.67 4.08
CA PRO A 15 14.83 7.27 3.69
C PRO A 15 15.66 7.12 2.40
N ALA A 16 15.49 8.02 1.43
CA ALA A 16 16.26 8.05 0.19
C ALA A 16 17.77 8.18 0.44
N ALA A 17 18.19 8.85 1.51
CA ALA A 17 19.60 8.98 1.89
C ALA A 17 20.24 7.65 2.36
N TYR A 18 19.42 6.63 2.61
CA TYR A 18 19.84 5.27 2.94
C TYR A 18 19.63 4.29 1.78
N GLY A 19 19.30 4.79 0.58
CA GLY A 19 18.98 3.94 -0.57
C GLY A 19 17.66 3.19 -0.43
N ILE A 20 16.78 3.60 0.49
CA ILE A 20 15.46 3.01 0.63
C ILE A 20 14.58 3.56 -0.50
N PRO A 21 14.02 2.69 -1.37
CA PRO A 21 13.19 3.13 -2.48
C PRO A 21 11.88 3.72 -1.98
N GLU A 22 11.29 4.62 -2.78
CA GLU A 22 9.93 5.09 -2.53
C GLU A 22 8.94 3.94 -2.66
N LEU A 23 7.88 4.02 -1.86
CA LEU A 23 6.78 3.06 -1.96
C LEU A 23 6.04 3.30 -3.27
N PRO A 24 5.84 2.25 -4.09
CA PRO A 24 5.04 2.38 -5.30
C PRO A 24 3.60 2.75 -4.92
N ALA A 25 3.03 3.69 -5.69
CA ALA A 25 1.62 3.99 -5.62
C ALA A 25 0.84 2.88 -6.36
N TRP A 26 -0.28 2.48 -5.77
CA TRP A 26 -1.23 1.57 -6.40
C TRP A 26 -2.65 2.00 -6.05
N ASP A 27 -3.58 1.67 -6.94
CA ASP A 27 -4.99 1.87 -6.72
C ASP A 27 -5.59 0.67 -5.98
N VAL A 28 -6.51 0.98 -5.07
CA VAL A 28 -7.23 -0.01 -4.28
C VAL A 28 -8.72 0.22 -4.47
N ARG A 29 -9.43 -0.80 -4.94
CA ARG A 29 -10.88 -0.76 -5.12
C ARG A 29 -11.56 -1.92 -4.41
N ALA A 30 -12.80 -1.70 -3.99
CA ALA A 30 -13.66 -2.76 -3.50
C ALA A 30 -14.20 -3.56 -4.69
N SER A 31 -14.15 -4.89 -4.62
CA SER A 31 -14.82 -5.75 -5.59
C SER A 31 -16.33 -5.79 -5.31
N ALA A 32 -17.12 -6.18 -6.30
CA ALA A 32 -18.57 -6.37 -6.14
C ALA A 32 -18.92 -7.43 -5.07
N SER A 33 -18.02 -8.39 -4.81
CA SER A 33 -18.17 -9.43 -3.78
C SER A 33 -17.74 -9.00 -2.38
N GLY A 34 -17.36 -7.72 -2.18
CA GLY A 34 -16.88 -7.22 -0.90
C GLY A 34 -15.40 -7.53 -0.62
N GLY A 35 -14.67 -7.98 -1.64
CA GLY A 35 -13.22 -8.13 -1.62
C GLY A 35 -12.49 -6.81 -1.86
N LEU A 36 -11.16 -6.87 -1.85
CA LEU A 36 -10.27 -5.77 -2.23
C LEU A 36 -9.40 -6.20 -3.42
N GLU A 37 -9.23 -5.29 -4.35
CA GLU A 37 -8.36 -5.47 -5.52
C GLU A 37 -7.31 -4.37 -5.54
N PHE A 38 -6.06 -4.75 -5.79
CA PHE A 38 -4.91 -3.88 -5.90
C PHE A 38 -4.42 -3.90 -7.34
N ALA A 39 -4.27 -2.71 -7.92
CA ALA A 39 -3.92 -2.52 -9.32
C ALA A 39 -2.86 -1.42 -9.45
N ALA A 40 -2.03 -1.48 -10.49
CA ALA A 40 -0.99 -0.47 -10.72
C ALA A 40 -1.61 0.92 -11.01
N SER A 41 -2.77 0.91 -11.66
CA SER A 41 -3.67 2.04 -11.87
C SER A 41 -5.13 1.56 -11.92
N ALA A 42 -6.08 2.49 -11.84
CA ALA A 42 -7.51 2.21 -11.88
C ALA A 42 -7.97 1.40 -13.10
N ASP A 43 -7.32 1.59 -14.25
CA ASP A 43 -7.65 0.92 -15.51
C ASP A 43 -6.86 -0.38 -15.73
N SER A 44 -5.91 -0.70 -14.85
CA SER A 44 -5.08 -1.89 -14.98
C SER A 44 -5.73 -3.14 -14.38
N GLU A 45 -5.33 -4.30 -14.91
CA GLU A 45 -5.71 -5.59 -14.33
C GLU A 45 -5.16 -5.72 -12.91
N PRO A 46 -5.98 -6.14 -11.92
CA PRO A 46 -5.51 -6.31 -10.55
C PRO A 46 -4.41 -7.37 -10.45
N PHE A 47 -3.28 -7.02 -9.84
CA PHE A 47 -2.19 -7.96 -9.59
C PHE A 47 -2.33 -8.70 -8.25
N LEU A 48 -3.16 -8.18 -7.33
CA LEU A 48 -3.46 -8.83 -6.06
C LEU A 48 -4.93 -8.64 -5.71
N ARG A 49 -5.57 -9.74 -5.28
CA ARG A 49 -6.97 -9.76 -4.86
C ARG A 49 -7.07 -10.38 -3.48
N ALA A 50 -7.83 -9.76 -2.60
CA ALA A 50 -8.19 -10.26 -1.29
C ALA A 50 -9.71 -10.47 -1.26
N GLU A 51 -10.15 -11.72 -1.31
CA GLU A 51 -11.59 -12.04 -1.42
C GLU A 51 -12.37 -11.76 -0.13
N ARG A 52 -11.75 -11.98 1.04
CA ARG A 52 -12.41 -11.86 2.35
C ARG A 52 -11.60 -10.98 3.30
N PRO A 53 -11.44 -9.68 2.99
CA PRO A 53 -10.64 -8.77 3.78
C PRO A 53 -11.32 -8.51 5.13
N VAL A 54 -10.55 -8.60 6.22
CA VAL A 54 -11.03 -8.28 7.58
C VAL A 54 -10.53 -6.90 7.97
N ARG A 55 -11.44 -6.05 8.44
CA ARG A 55 -11.06 -4.76 9.03
C ARG A 55 -10.43 -4.99 10.40
N VAL A 56 -9.12 -4.76 10.48
CA VAL A 56 -8.42 -4.67 11.76
C VAL A 56 -8.54 -3.22 12.27
N ARG A 57 -9.18 -3.02 13.42
CA ARG A 57 -9.10 -1.74 14.14
C ARG A 57 -7.70 -1.61 14.75
N ARG A 58 -7.07 -0.44 14.56
CA ARG A 58 -5.87 -0.04 15.29
C ARG A 58 -6.27 0.74 16.54
#